data_AF-A0A9Q9XYG3-F1
#
_entry.id   AF-A0A9Q9XYG3-F1
#
_cell.length_a   1.000
_cell.length_b   1.000
_cell.length_c   1.000
_cell.angle_alpha   90.00
_cell.angle_beta   90.00
_cell.angle_gamma   90.00
#
_symmetry.space_group_name_H-M   'P 1'
#
loop_
_entity.id
_entity.type
_entity.pdbx_description
1 polymer ?
#
loop_
_entity_poly.entity_id
_entity_poly.type
_entity_poly.pdbx_seq_one_letter_code
_entity_poly.pdbx_strand_id
1 'polypeptide(L)'
;MSQPCEINMTGMRSADSMWSAADVWIKKPHVVNKRLCGVTETEYRDVDTAELIQVLFSLLGTNIKIADISMFLHADIVDKEHETAGRWCVGVRTIIPKVNKTVECLYKEVIIKDNVGHTVTFIPFEETGVEQVIVKSSNIYQIQLQLKPEEWMFSLHALMPEQWCSDGVAYPKLSWLCTKLLPKLSRWALESKTSEFKSTLSLIPVEKYGILYQQLKEKYKELVKVWPEVTDPEKFVFEDVAIASYLLVLWGEERAEKGTTTKQSFVDLGCGNGLLVHILNNEGHPGKGMDIRKRNIWDMYGPGTHLEVRCN
;
A
#
# COMPACT_ATOMS: atom_id res chain seq x y z
N MET A 1 22.34 22.41 -3.05
CA MET A 1 21.34 21.53 -3.71
C MET A 1 22.03 20.22 -4.00
N SER A 2 21.69 19.16 -3.26
CA SER A 2 22.06 17.80 -3.69
C SER A 2 21.41 17.56 -5.06
N GLN A 3 22.14 16.91 -5.97
CA GLN A 3 21.64 16.62 -7.30
C GLN A 3 20.35 15.78 -7.23
N PRO A 4 19.34 16.08 -8.06
CA PRO A 4 18.16 15.24 -8.17
C PRO A 4 18.53 13.84 -8.63
N CYS A 5 17.78 12.85 -8.17
CA CYS A 5 17.92 11.48 -8.66
C CYS A 5 17.16 11.34 -9.96
N GLU A 6 17.84 10.95 -11.04
CA GLU A 6 17.27 10.89 -12.38
C GLU A 6 17.38 9.48 -12.99
N ILE A 7 16.40 9.10 -13.81
CA ILE A 7 16.46 7.93 -14.68
C ILE A 7 15.86 8.24 -16.05
N ASN A 8 16.63 7.92 -17.09
CA ASN A 8 16.18 8.07 -18.49
C ASN A 8 15.38 6.85 -18.93
N MET A 9 14.46 7.09 -19.85
CA MET A 9 13.58 6.10 -20.45
C MET A 9 13.53 6.30 -21.95
N THR A 10 13.89 5.25 -22.67
CA THR A 10 13.75 5.17 -24.12
C THR A 10 12.50 4.35 -24.45
N GLY A 11 11.66 4.85 -25.37
CA GLY A 11 10.48 4.11 -25.86
C GLY A 11 9.14 4.38 -25.14
N MET A 12 9.07 5.32 -24.20
CA MET A 12 7.80 5.76 -23.62
C MET A 12 7.00 6.59 -24.65
N ARG A 13 5.69 6.34 -24.77
CA ARG A 13 4.86 6.86 -25.86
C ARG A 13 3.98 8.05 -25.50
N SER A 14 3.63 8.26 -24.23
CA SER A 14 2.80 9.38 -23.77
C SER A 14 3.08 9.71 -22.30
N ALA A 15 2.66 10.90 -21.85
CA ALA A 15 2.72 11.26 -20.43
C ALA A 15 1.73 10.46 -19.56
N ASP A 16 0.68 9.84 -20.14
CA ASP A 16 -0.33 9.07 -19.38
C ASP A 16 0.25 7.82 -18.70
N SER A 17 1.32 7.25 -19.27
CA SER A 17 2.05 6.16 -18.62
C SER A 17 2.71 6.59 -17.31
N MET A 18 3.00 7.89 -17.17
CA MET A 18 3.45 8.47 -15.90
C MET A 18 2.41 8.30 -14.81
N TRP A 19 1.17 8.73 -15.09
CA TRP A 19 0.08 8.69 -14.13
C TRP A 19 -0.23 7.26 -13.71
N SER A 20 -0.19 6.34 -14.66
CA SER A 20 -0.33 4.90 -14.39
C SER A 20 0.78 4.39 -13.45
N ALA A 21 2.05 4.75 -13.71
CA ALA A 21 3.17 4.33 -12.88
C ALA A 21 3.14 4.98 -11.48
N ALA A 22 2.85 6.28 -11.40
CA ALA A 22 2.70 7.02 -10.16
C ALA A 22 1.53 6.45 -9.32
N ASP A 23 0.41 6.10 -9.96
CA ASP A 23 -0.73 5.48 -9.28
C ASP A 23 -0.38 4.13 -8.66
N VAL A 24 0.52 3.34 -9.24
CA VAL A 24 1.01 2.12 -8.57
C VAL A 24 1.72 2.47 -7.25
N TRP A 25 2.56 3.52 -7.25
CA TRP A 25 3.22 3.97 -6.02
C TRP A 25 2.24 4.59 -5.02
N ILE A 26 1.29 5.40 -5.50
CA ILE A 26 0.29 6.09 -4.67
C ILE A 26 -0.62 5.06 -4.00
N LYS A 27 -1.23 4.17 -4.79
CA LYS A 27 -2.33 3.28 -4.40
C LYS A 27 -1.87 1.90 -3.92
N LYS A 28 -0.69 1.45 -4.35
CA LYS A 28 -0.18 0.10 -4.04
C LYS A 28 1.30 0.12 -3.64
N PRO A 29 1.76 1.00 -2.73
CA PRO A 29 3.19 1.11 -2.41
C PRO A 29 3.81 -0.19 -1.88
N HIS A 30 2.99 -1.09 -1.31
CA HIS A 30 3.41 -2.42 -0.84
C HIS A 30 3.96 -3.34 -1.94
N VAL A 31 3.71 -3.05 -3.23
CA VAL A 31 4.29 -3.83 -4.34
C VAL A 31 5.80 -3.65 -4.42
N VAL A 32 6.32 -2.50 -3.97
CA VAL A 32 7.77 -2.17 -3.95
C VAL A 32 8.30 -2.05 -2.52
N ASN A 33 7.58 -1.43 -1.60
CA ASN A 33 7.93 -1.36 -0.17
C ASN A 33 7.24 -2.49 0.60
N LYS A 34 7.87 -3.68 0.66
CA LYS A 34 7.31 -4.89 1.28
C LYS A 34 7.07 -4.81 2.79
N ARG A 35 7.44 -3.70 3.43
CA ARG A 35 7.18 -3.40 4.85
C ARG A 35 5.81 -2.77 5.09
N LEU A 36 5.06 -2.46 4.03
CA LEU A 36 3.69 -1.96 4.10
C LEU A 36 2.68 -3.07 3.84
N CYS A 37 1.53 -3.01 4.50
CA CYS A 37 0.33 -3.76 4.15
C CYS A 37 -0.34 -3.15 2.93
N GLY A 38 -0.42 -1.82 2.88
CA GLY A 38 -1.06 -1.09 1.80
C GLY A 38 -1.32 0.37 2.19
N VAL A 39 -2.34 0.95 1.58
CA VAL A 39 -2.83 2.29 1.87
C VAL A 39 -4.35 2.32 1.82
N THR A 40 -4.94 3.33 2.46
CA THR A 40 -6.29 3.82 2.16
C THR A 40 -6.18 5.23 1.59
N GLU A 41 -7.17 5.64 0.80
CA GLU A 41 -7.16 6.93 0.12
C GLU A 41 -8.50 7.63 0.27
N THR A 42 -8.48 8.96 0.28
CA THR A 42 -9.68 9.78 0.09
C THR A 42 -10.02 9.89 -1.39
N GLU A 43 -11.21 10.38 -1.70
CA GLU A 43 -11.52 10.84 -3.05
C GLU A 43 -10.56 11.97 -3.44
N TYR A 44 -10.12 11.95 -4.69
CA TYR A 44 -9.29 13.00 -5.26
C TYR A 44 -10.20 14.08 -5.85
N ARG A 45 -9.81 15.34 -5.66
CA ARG A 45 -10.56 16.50 -6.12
C ARG A 45 -9.69 17.38 -6.99
N ASP A 46 -10.24 17.80 -8.10
CA ASP A 46 -9.63 18.79 -8.97
C ASP A 46 -9.86 20.19 -8.39
N VAL A 47 -8.80 20.97 -8.28
CA VAL A 47 -8.80 22.29 -7.63
C VAL A 47 -7.95 23.31 -8.39
N ASP A 48 -8.26 24.59 -8.22
CA ASP A 48 -7.36 25.68 -8.64
C ASP A 48 -6.27 25.99 -7.59
N THR A 49 -5.40 26.97 -7.87
CA THR A 49 -4.29 27.34 -6.96
C THR A 49 -4.79 27.88 -5.61
N ALA A 50 -5.87 28.67 -5.60
CA ALA A 50 -6.39 29.27 -4.38
C ALA A 50 -7.08 28.20 -3.51
N GLU A 51 -7.86 27.32 -4.13
CA GLU A 51 -8.48 26.16 -3.49
C GLU A 51 -7.43 25.16 -2.97
N LEU A 52 -6.35 24.90 -3.73
CA LEU A 52 -5.24 24.07 -3.26
C LEU A 52 -4.67 24.59 -1.94
N ILE A 53 -4.41 25.89 -1.85
CA ILE A 53 -3.90 26.53 -0.63
C ILE A 53 -4.88 26.34 0.52
N GLN A 54 -6.18 26.52 0.29
CA GLN A 54 -7.22 26.29 1.30
C GLN A 54 -7.25 24.83 1.78
N VAL A 55 -7.16 23.87 0.87
CA VAL A 55 -7.11 22.43 1.18
C VAL A 55 -5.87 22.11 2.03
N LEU A 56 -4.71 22.67 1.69
CA LEU A 56 -3.49 22.47 2.47
C LEU A 56 -3.62 23.03 3.88
N PHE A 57 -4.14 24.24 4.05
CA PHE A 57 -4.40 24.79 5.38
C PHE A 57 -5.38 23.94 6.20
N SER A 58 -6.43 23.44 5.56
CA SER A 58 -7.42 22.58 6.23
C SER A 58 -6.85 21.25 6.69
N LEU A 59 -5.94 20.64 5.91
CA LEU A 59 -5.41 19.31 6.20
C LEU A 59 -4.20 19.35 7.14
N LEU A 60 -3.36 20.36 7.01
CA LEU A 60 -2.03 20.38 7.58
C LEU A 60 -1.85 21.50 8.64
N GLY A 61 -2.86 22.36 8.83
CA GLY A 61 -2.87 23.44 9.80
C GLY A 61 -2.09 24.68 9.36
N THR A 62 -1.94 25.65 10.27
CA THR A 62 -1.31 26.96 9.99
C THR A 62 0.20 27.00 10.24
N ASN A 63 0.77 25.98 10.86
CA ASN A 63 2.21 25.91 11.21
C ASN A 63 3.13 25.53 10.03
N ILE A 64 2.57 25.41 8.82
CA ILE A 64 3.29 25.00 7.63
C ILE A 64 4.00 26.21 7.03
N LYS A 65 5.24 26.02 6.59
CA LYS A 65 5.93 26.98 5.72
C LYS A 65 5.38 26.88 4.29
N ILE A 66 4.16 27.38 4.07
CA ILE A 66 3.49 27.33 2.75
C ILE A 66 4.30 28.04 1.68
N ALA A 67 5.08 29.08 2.02
CA ALA A 67 5.97 29.73 1.07
C ALA A 67 6.97 28.73 0.45
N ASP A 68 7.62 27.91 1.27
CA ASP A 68 8.59 26.91 0.81
C ASP A 68 7.91 25.82 -0.05
N ILE A 69 6.73 25.36 0.39
CA ILE A 69 5.95 24.36 -0.36
C ILE A 69 5.45 24.93 -1.68
N SER A 70 4.95 26.16 -1.69
CA SER A 70 4.48 26.84 -2.89
C SER A 70 5.61 27.02 -3.88
N MET A 71 6.79 27.49 -3.44
CA MET A 71 7.97 27.57 -4.31
C MET A 71 8.35 26.21 -4.88
N PHE A 72 8.25 25.14 -4.10
CA PHE A 72 8.54 23.78 -4.55
C PHE A 72 7.50 23.25 -5.56
N LEU A 73 6.21 23.56 -5.37
CA LEU A 73 5.15 23.22 -6.31
C LEU A 73 5.30 23.96 -7.66
N HIS A 74 5.90 25.14 -7.66
CA HIS A 74 6.02 26.02 -8.83
C HIS A 74 7.43 26.06 -9.45
N ALA A 75 8.36 25.22 -8.99
CA ALA A 75 9.79 25.33 -9.31
C ALA A 75 10.13 25.27 -10.82
N ASP A 76 9.28 24.64 -11.64
CA ASP A 76 9.52 24.43 -13.08
C ASP A 76 8.48 25.07 -14.01
N ILE A 77 7.63 25.99 -13.53
CA ILE A 77 6.58 26.59 -14.36
C ILE A 77 7.16 27.75 -15.19
N VAL A 78 7.47 27.45 -16.45
CA VAL A 78 7.84 28.45 -17.47
C VAL A 78 6.60 29.20 -17.99
N ASP A 79 5.40 28.62 -17.89
CA ASP A 79 4.15 29.23 -18.39
C ASP A 79 3.22 29.67 -17.27
N LYS A 80 3.20 30.97 -17.00
CA LYS A 80 2.25 31.65 -16.10
C LYS A 80 0.85 31.85 -16.72
N GLU A 81 0.62 31.41 -17.95
CA GLU A 81 -0.59 31.79 -18.72
C GLU A 81 -1.77 30.80 -18.60
N HIS A 82 -1.61 29.68 -17.88
CA HIS A 82 -2.68 28.68 -17.70
C HIS A 82 -2.95 28.37 -16.21
N GLU A 83 -3.46 29.37 -15.49
CA GLU A 83 -4.28 29.14 -14.29
C GLU A 83 -5.72 28.84 -14.74
N THR A 84 -6.02 27.56 -14.98
CA THR A 84 -7.38 27.10 -15.21
C THR A 84 -7.80 26.15 -14.09
N ALA A 85 -9.08 26.14 -13.73
CA ALA A 85 -9.66 25.13 -12.85
C ALA A 85 -9.27 23.72 -13.33
N GLY A 86 -8.83 22.85 -12.41
CA GLY A 86 -8.39 21.48 -12.73
C GLY A 86 -6.91 21.29 -13.04
N ARG A 87 -6.07 22.32 -12.82
CA ARG A 87 -4.60 22.17 -12.85
C ARG A 87 -4.11 21.13 -11.83
N TRP A 88 -4.65 21.20 -10.61
CA TRP A 88 -4.22 20.38 -9.50
C TRP A 88 -5.26 19.31 -9.21
N CYS A 89 -4.81 18.08 -8.93
CA CYS A 89 -5.66 17.02 -8.39
C CYS A 89 -5.10 16.59 -7.04
N VAL A 90 -5.90 16.74 -5.98
CA VAL A 90 -5.46 16.59 -4.59
C VAL A 90 -6.23 15.48 -3.89
N GLY A 91 -5.51 14.63 -3.16
CA GLY A 91 -6.08 13.61 -2.29
C GLY A 91 -5.17 13.36 -1.09
N VAL A 92 -5.65 12.54 -0.15
CA VAL A 92 -4.86 12.09 1.00
C VAL A 92 -4.79 10.57 0.98
N ARG A 93 -3.60 10.03 1.22
CA ARG A 93 -3.42 8.61 1.49
C ARG A 93 -2.98 8.38 2.93
N THR A 94 -3.45 7.30 3.53
CA THR A 94 -2.98 6.78 4.82
C THR A 94 -2.13 5.55 4.57
N ILE A 95 -0.88 5.58 5.02
CA ILE A 95 0.09 4.49 4.90
C ILE A 95 -0.14 3.49 6.04
N ILE A 96 -0.21 2.21 5.69
CA ILE A 96 -0.45 1.12 6.66
C ILE A 96 0.80 0.23 6.72
N PRO A 97 1.69 0.43 7.71
CA PRO A 97 2.82 -0.45 7.95
C PRO A 97 2.40 -1.89 8.32
N LYS A 98 3.25 -2.87 8.02
CA LYS A 98 3.07 -4.26 8.51
C LYS A 98 3.30 -4.39 10.00
N VAL A 99 4.22 -3.59 10.53
CA VAL A 99 4.55 -3.60 11.95
C VAL A 99 4.42 -2.16 12.43
N ASN A 100 3.34 -1.85 13.12
CA ASN A 100 3.16 -0.55 13.76
C ASN A 100 3.99 -0.51 15.05
N LYS A 101 4.90 0.45 15.14
CA LYS A 101 5.65 0.71 16.39
C LYS A 101 4.80 1.43 17.44
N THR A 102 3.74 2.11 17.00
CA THR A 102 2.88 2.94 17.84
C THR A 102 1.45 2.84 17.33
N VAL A 103 0.50 2.47 18.21
CA VAL A 103 -0.90 2.22 17.85
C VAL A 103 -1.68 3.52 17.58
N GLU A 104 -1.16 4.67 18.02
CA GLU A 104 -1.90 5.95 18.08
C GLU A 104 -1.49 6.98 17.02
N CYS A 105 -0.62 6.62 16.08
CA CYS A 105 -0.11 7.55 15.05
C CYS A 105 -0.44 7.05 13.65
N LEU A 106 -1.21 7.84 12.90
CA LEU A 106 -1.53 7.59 11.51
C LEU A 106 -0.51 8.30 10.62
N TYR A 107 0.18 7.53 9.77
CA TYR A 107 1.07 8.07 8.75
C TYR A 107 0.26 8.45 7.51
N LYS A 108 0.17 9.74 7.22
CA LYS A 108 -0.60 10.25 6.07
C LYS A 108 0.28 11.06 5.14
N GLU A 109 -0.14 11.15 3.89
CA GLU A 109 0.48 12.02 2.89
C GLU A 109 -0.60 12.72 2.08
N VAL A 110 -0.47 14.04 1.94
CA VAL A 110 -1.20 14.77 0.90
C VAL A 110 -0.51 14.49 -0.43
N ILE A 111 -1.29 14.05 -1.40
CA ILE A 111 -0.86 13.77 -2.76
C ILE A 111 -1.40 14.89 -3.64
N ILE A 112 -0.49 15.62 -4.29
CA ILE A 112 -0.82 16.71 -5.21
C ILE A 112 -0.28 16.35 -6.58
N LYS A 113 -1.17 16.21 -7.56
CA LYS A 113 -0.82 15.98 -8.96
C LYS A 113 -0.91 17.32 -9.69
N ASP A 114 0.19 17.76 -10.29
CA ASP A 114 0.21 18.83 -11.29
C ASP A 114 -0.01 18.19 -12.67
N ASN A 115 -1.22 18.32 -13.20
CA ASN A 115 -1.58 17.74 -14.48
C ASN A 115 -0.81 18.40 -15.65
N VAL A 116 -0.43 19.67 -15.50
CA VAL A 116 0.28 20.46 -16.51
C VAL A 116 1.78 20.25 -16.42
N GLY A 117 2.33 20.32 -15.20
CA GLY A 117 3.75 20.14 -14.93
C GLY A 117 4.23 18.69 -14.85
N HIS A 118 3.35 17.71 -15.08
CA HIS A 118 3.63 16.27 -14.98
C HIS A 118 4.41 15.90 -13.71
N THR A 119 3.94 16.41 -12.58
CA THR A 119 4.62 16.26 -11.29
C THR A 119 3.65 15.76 -10.23
N VAL A 120 4.12 14.86 -9.37
CA VAL A 120 3.40 14.42 -8.17
C VAL A 120 4.19 14.83 -6.94
N THR A 121 3.59 15.64 -6.09
CA THR A 121 4.15 16.05 -4.79
C THR A 121 3.53 15.23 -3.67
N PHE A 122 4.37 14.80 -2.74
CA PHE A 122 4.01 14.05 -1.55
C PHE A 122 4.36 14.91 -0.34
N ILE A 123 3.35 15.24 0.48
CA ILE A 123 3.52 16.02 1.71
C ILE A 123 3.16 15.14 2.90
N PRO A 124 4.14 14.53 3.60
CA PRO A 124 3.86 13.65 4.71
C PRO A 124 3.49 14.40 5.99
N PHE A 125 2.54 13.84 6.72
CA PHE A 125 2.11 14.31 8.03
C PHE A 125 1.66 13.15 8.91
N GLU A 126 1.77 13.35 10.22
CA GLU A 126 1.31 12.42 11.23
C GLU A 126 0.07 12.98 11.89
N GLU A 127 -0.93 12.13 12.10
CA GLU A 127 -2.12 12.46 12.88
C GLU A 127 -2.15 11.57 14.11
N THR A 128 -2.14 12.20 15.28
CA THR A 128 -2.22 11.50 16.58
C THR A 128 -3.64 11.61 17.14
N GLY A 129 -4.00 10.74 18.09
CA GLY A 129 -5.36 10.65 18.66
C GLY A 129 -5.94 11.92 19.32
N VAL A 130 -5.21 13.04 19.35
CA VAL A 130 -5.67 14.36 19.82
C VAL A 130 -5.96 15.31 18.63
N GLU A 131 -6.23 14.79 17.44
CA GLU A 131 -6.36 15.56 16.17
C GLU A 131 -5.14 16.46 15.89
N GLN A 132 -4.01 16.19 16.54
CA GLN A 132 -2.80 16.97 16.35
C GLN A 132 -2.11 16.51 15.07
N VAL A 133 -2.02 17.44 14.11
CA VAL A 133 -1.33 17.22 12.84
C VAL A 133 0.13 17.69 12.96
N ILE A 134 1.07 16.80 12.63
CA ILE A 134 2.51 17.08 12.62
C ILE A 134 3.03 16.89 11.19
N VAL A 135 3.30 17.98 10.49
CA VAL A 135 3.85 17.94 9.14
C VAL A 135 5.34 17.55 9.17
N LYS A 136 5.72 16.60 8.33
CA LYS A 136 7.10 16.13 8.21
C LYS A 136 7.77 16.82 7.02
N SER A 137 8.04 18.12 7.16
CA SER A 137 8.58 18.95 6.08
C SER A 137 9.90 18.44 5.51
N SER A 138 10.72 17.76 6.32
CA SER A 138 11.98 17.13 5.89
C SER A 138 11.80 15.93 4.95
N ASN A 139 10.58 15.42 4.83
CA ASN A 139 10.23 14.26 4.01
C ASN A 139 9.35 14.63 2.80
N ILE A 140 9.16 15.92 2.50
CA ILE A 140 8.44 16.36 1.30
C ILE A 140 9.28 16.05 0.06
N TYR A 141 8.67 15.41 -0.92
CA TYR A 141 9.34 15.08 -2.19
C TYR A 141 8.39 15.14 -3.39
N GLN A 142 8.97 15.21 -4.57
CA GLN A 142 8.32 15.22 -5.86
C GLN A 142 8.87 14.10 -6.73
N ILE A 143 7.98 13.54 -7.55
CA ILE A 143 8.34 12.73 -8.71
C ILE A 143 7.83 13.49 -9.93
N GLN A 144 8.73 13.80 -10.85
CA GLN A 144 8.43 14.57 -12.04
C GLN A 144 8.83 13.80 -13.28
N LEU A 145 8.03 13.92 -14.33
CA LEU A 145 8.37 13.45 -15.66
C LEU A 145 8.72 14.64 -16.55
N GLN A 146 9.91 14.60 -17.13
CA GLN A 146 10.40 15.60 -18.07
C GLN A 146 10.60 14.97 -19.44
N LEU A 147 10.24 15.70 -20.50
CA LEU A 147 10.61 15.33 -21.87
C LEU A 147 11.90 16.07 -22.25
N LYS A 148 12.99 15.32 -22.41
CA LYS A 148 14.21 15.79 -23.08
C LYS A 148 14.07 15.52 -24.58
N PRO A 149 14.85 16.18 -25.47
CA PRO A 149 14.62 16.18 -26.91
C PRO A 149 14.35 14.81 -27.56
N GLU A 150 14.89 13.71 -27.02
CA GLU A 150 14.67 12.34 -27.53
C GLU A 150 14.38 11.30 -26.44
N GLU A 151 14.28 11.70 -25.17
CA GLU A 151 14.14 10.78 -24.04
C GLU A 151 13.20 11.34 -22.96
N TRP A 152 12.40 10.45 -22.38
CA TRP A 152 11.64 10.78 -21.19
C TRP A 152 12.51 10.54 -19.96
N MET A 153 12.42 11.41 -18.95
CA MET A 153 13.19 11.30 -17.72
C MET A 153 12.27 11.40 -16.52
N PHE A 154 12.37 10.43 -15.61
CA PHE A 154 11.86 10.59 -14.25
C PHE A 154 12.93 11.24 -13.39
N SER A 155 12.57 12.31 -12.69
CA SER A 155 13.37 12.92 -11.64
C SER A 155 12.66 12.80 -10.29
N LEU A 156 13.44 12.64 -9.23
CA LEU A 156 12.99 12.71 -7.86
C LEU A 156 13.69 13.86 -7.15
N HIS A 157 12.90 14.77 -6.61
CA HIS A 157 13.35 15.96 -5.88
C HIS A 157 12.86 15.89 -4.45
N ALA A 158 13.72 16.15 -3.48
CA ALA A 158 13.32 16.35 -2.09
C ALA A 158 13.36 17.84 -1.76
N LEU A 159 12.41 18.34 -0.97
CA LEU A 159 12.39 19.76 -0.57
C LEU A 159 13.60 20.09 0.31
N MET A 160 13.91 19.23 1.28
CA MET A 160 15.02 19.40 2.21
C MET A 160 15.83 18.11 2.33
N PRO A 161 16.60 17.73 1.29
CA PRO A 161 17.33 16.46 1.24
C PRO A 161 18.33 16.31 2.39
N GLU A 162 18.95 17.41 2.82
CA GLU A 162 19.95 17.40 3.92
C GLU A 162 19.33 17.22 5.30
N GLN A 163 18.01 17.42 5.43
CA GLN A 163 17.27 17.22 6.69
C GLN A 163 16.46 15.92 6.67
N TRP A 164 16.59 15.09 5.61
CA TRP A 164 15.75 13.92 5.39
C TRP A 164 15.77 12.95 6.58
N CYS A 165 14.61 12.72 7.18
CA CYS A 165 14.44 11.74 8.24
C CYS A 165 13.95 10.41 7.65
N SER A 166 14.35 9.28 8.21
CA SER A 166 13.88 7.97 7.71
C SER A 166 13.67 7.03 8.88
N ASP A 167 12.43 6.59 9.08
CA ASP A 167 12.12 5.41 9.89
C ASP A 167 12.33 4.11 9.08
N GLY A 168 12.53 4.25 7.77
CA GLY A 168 12.70 3.17 6.82
C GLY A 168 11.40 2.46 6.47
N VAL A 169 10.23 2.86 6.96
CA VAL A 169 8.95 2.19 6.71
C VAL A 169 7.96 3.16 6.08
N ALA A 170 7.42 4.09 6.87
CA ALA A 170 6.51 5.13 6.39
C ALA A 170 7.28 6.25 5.67
N TYR A 171 8.51 6.52 6.13
CA TYR A 171 9.48 7.42 5.52
C TYR A 171 10.68 6.60 5.02
N PRO A 172 10.66 6.14 3.75
CA PRO A 172 11.78 5.44 3.16
C PRO A 172 13.04 6.31 3.16
N LYS A 173 14.21 5.68 3.14
CA LYS A 173 15.47 6.40 2.89
C LYS A 173 15.40 7.07 1.52
N LEU A 174 15.88 8.30 1.41
CA LEU A 174 15.94 9.02 0.13
C LEU A 174 16.69 8.21 -0.95
N SER A 175 17.82 7.60 -0.57
CA SER A 175 18.58 6.69 -1.45
C SER A 175 17.78 5.47 -1.90
N TRP A 176 16.84 4.97 -1.10
CA TRP A 176 15.95 3.87 -1.48
C TRP A 176 14.91 4.32 -2.49
N LEU A 177 14.35 5.54 -2.35
CA LEU A 177 13.46 6.11 -3.36
C LEU A 177 14.19 6.22 -4.72
N CYS A 178 15.42 6.71 -4.72
CA CYS A 178 16.22 6.82 -5.96
C CYS A 178 16.59 5.46 -6.56
N THR A 179 17.05 4.51 -5.75
CA THR A 179 17.65 3.25 -6.27
C THR A 179 16.66 2.10 -6.44
N LYS A 180 15.47 2.16 -5.80
CA LYS A 180 14.46 1.10 -5.83
C LYS A 180 13.14 1.55 -6.41
N LEU A 181 12.63 2.72 -6.02
CA LEU A 181 11.36 3.22 -6.52
C LEU A 181 11.47 3.77 -7.93
N LEU A 182 12.44 4.64 -8.21
CA LEU A 182 12.60 5.28 -9.53
C LEU A 182 12.74 4.26 -10.69
N PRO A 183 13.55 3.18 -10.56
CA PRO A 183 13.61 2.13 -11.58
C PRO A 183 12.35 1.26 -11.68
N LYS A 184 11.48 1.26 -10.64
CA LYS A 184 10.18 0.58 -10.70
C LYS A 184 9.16 1.44 -11.43
N LEU A 185 9.12 2.74 -11.16
CA LEU A 185 8.29 3.71 -11.88
C LEU A 185 8.60 3.71 -13.37
N SER A 186 9.89 3.77 -13.73
CA SER A 186 10.33 3.69 -15.12
C SER A 186 9.83 2.42 -15.81
N ARG A 187 10.00 1.26 -15.18
CA ARG A 187 9.51 -0.01 -15.71
C ARG A 187 7.99 -0.01 -15.87
N TRP A 188 7.23 0.44 -14.86
CA TRP A 188 5.77 0.49 -14.93
C TRP A 188 5.27 1.43 -16.02
N ALA A 189 5.95 2.55 -16.26
CA ALA A 189 5.62 3.47 -17.34
C ALA A 189 5.89 2.87 -18.73
N LEU A 190 6.96 2.07 -18.88
CA LEU A 190 7.26 1.38 -20.14
C LEU A 190 6.30 0.19 -20.40
N GLU A 191 5.85 -0.47 -19.33
CA GLU A 191 4.96 -1.63 -19.39
C GLU A 191 3.47 -1.26 -19.48
N SER A 192 3.10 -0.01 -19.23
CA SER A 192 1.70 0.42 -19.18
C SER A 192 1.05 0.38 -20.57
N LYS A 193 0.52 -0.78 -20.95
CA LYS A 193 -0.32 -0.96 -22.14
C LYS A 193 -1.78 -0.70 -21.79
N THR A 194 -2.20 0.53 -21.53
CA THR A 194 -3.63 0.92 -21.35
C THR A 194 -4.48 -0.08 -20.55
N SER A 195 -3.87 -0.86 -19.64
CA SER A 195 -4.59 -1.83 -18.86
C SER A 195 -5.01 -1.02 -17.68
N GLU A 196 -6.29 -0.64 -17.65
CA GLU A 196 -6.98 -0.47 -16.39
C GLU A 196 -6.49 -1.63 -15.53
N PHE A 197 -5.61 -1.34 -14.58
CA PHE A 197 -5.33 -2.27 -13.51
C PHE A 197 -6.68 -2.42 -12.86
N LYS A 198 -7.43 -3.46 -13.27
CA LYS A 198 -8.68 -3.81 -12.62
C LYS A 198 -8.31 -3.84 -11.16
N SER A 199 -8.86 -2.91 -10.40
CA SER A 199 -8.91 -3.01 -8.97
C SER A 199 -9.55 -4.37 -8.77
N THR A 200 -8.74 -5.42 -8.59
CA THR A 200 -9.23 -6.69 -8.11
C THR A 200 -9.80 -6.29 -6.78
N LEU A 201 -11.13 -6.14 -6.78
CA LEU A 201 -11.92 -5.54 -5.71
C LEU A 201 -11.39 -6.17 -4.43
N SER A 202 -10.59 -5.42 -3.68
CA SER A 202 -10.21 -5.86 -2.35
C SER A 202 -11.52 -5.78 -1.59
N LEU A 203 -12.21 -6.92 -1.46
CA LEU A 203 -13.52 -7.00 -0.83
C LEU A 203 -13.42 -6.76 0.69
N ILE A 204 -12.20 -6.52 1.19
CA ILE A 204 -11.93 -6.38 2.61
C ILE A 204 -11.08 -5.13 2.90
N PRO A 205 -11.26 -4.52 4.08
CA PRO A 205 -10.39 -3.46 4.57
C PRO A 205 -8.95 -3.94 4.77
N VAL A 206 -8.00 -3.30 4.09
CA VAL A 206 -6.57 -3.66 4.13
C VAL A 206 -5.96 -3.52 5.53
N GLU A 207 -6.47 -2.60 6.36
CA GLU A 207 -6.02 -2.41 7.73
C GLU A 207 -6.38 -3.61 8.61
N LYS A 208 -7.66 -4.00 8.60
CA LYS A 208 -8.15 -5.18 9.34
C LYS A 208 -7.42 -6.45 8.91
N TYR A 209 -7.21 -6.61 7.59
CA TYR A 209 -6.41 -7.70 7.05
C TYR A 209 -4.98 -7.69 7.58
N GLY A 210 -4.29 -6.54 7.50
CA GLY A 210 -2.91 -6.40 7.93
C GLY A 210 -2.71 -6.77 9.40
N ILE A 211 -3.60 -6.28 10.28
CA ILE A 211 -3.59 -6.58 11.71
C ILE A 211 -3.80 -8.08 11.95
N LEU A 212 -4.88 -8.65 11.40
CA LEU A 212 -5.20 -10.06 11.61
C LEU A 212 -4.11 -10.98 11.06
N TYR A 213 -3.56 -10.66 9.88
CA TYR A 213 -2.47 -11.42 9.29
C TYR A 213 -1.24 -11.46 10.19
N GLN A 214 -0.82 -10.34 10.80
CA GLN A 214 0.29 -10.38 11.75
C GLN A 214 -0.02 -11.20 12.99
N GLN A 215 -1.24 -11.09 13.53
CA GLN A 215 -1.67 -11.86 14.69
C GLN A 215 -1.65 -13.36 14.43
N LEU A 216 -2.24 -13.81 13.32
CA LEU A 216 -2.23 -15.22 12.93
C LEU A 216 -0.82 -15.68 12.55
N LYS A 217 -0.03 -14.84 11.86
CA LYS A 217 1.36 -15.16 11.54
C LYS A 217 2.16 -15.44 12.80
N GLU A 218 2.05 -14.60 13.82
CA GLU A 218 2.73 -14.79 15.11
C GLU A 218 2.21 -16.04 15.84
N LYS A 219 0.89 -16.27 15.83
CA LYS A 219 0.25 -17.44 16.45
C LYS A 219 0.70 -18.76 15.83
N TYR A 220 0.87 -18.81 14.52
CA TYR A 220 1.14 -20.05 13.78
C TYR A 220 2.60 -20.17 13.28
N LYS A 221 3.49 -19.21 13.55
CA LYS A 221 4.90 -19.25 13.09
C LYS A 221 5.66 -20.49 13.57
N GLU A 222 5.32 -21.04 14.72
CA GLU A 222 6.01 -22.21 15.27
C GLU A 222 5.80 -23.46 14.42
N LEU A 223 4.71 -23.53 13.63
CA LEU A 223 4.48 -24.62 12.67
C LEU A 223 5.55 -24.69 11.59
N VAL A 224 6.21 -23.56 11.28
CA VAL A 224 7.34 -23.53 10.32
C VAL A 224 8.50 -24.39 10.83
N LYS A 225 8.72 -24.44 12.15
CA LYS A 225 9.85 -25.17 12.75
C LYS A 225 9.62 -26.67 12.83
N VAL A 226 8.37 -27.10 12.86
CA VAL A 226 7.97 -28.50 13.06
C VAL A 226 7.28 -29.08 11.82
N TRP A 227 7.45 -28.46 10.66
CA TRP A 227 6.78 -28.84 9.42
C TRP A 227 7.26 -30.21 8.91
N PRO A 228 6.40 -31.24 8.83
CA PRO A 228 6.82 -32.60 8.49
C PRO A 228 6.78 -32.90 6.98
N GLU A 229 6.30 -31.96 6.16
CA GLU A 229 6.18 -32.15 4.71
C GLU A 229 7.46 -31.72 3.98
N VAL A 230 7.67 -32.25 2.77
CA VAL A 230 8.84 -31.95 1.92
C VAL A 230 8.79 -30.57 1.25
N THR A 231 7.73 -29.80 1.50
CA THR A 231 7.51 -28.46 0.94
C THR A 231 8.18 -27.38 1.78
N ASP A 232 8.38 -26.20 1.19
CA ASP A 232 8.90 -25.03 1.91
C ASP A 232 7.91 -24.58 3.01
N PRO A 233 8.25 -24.73 4.30
CA PRO A 233 7.33 -24.42 5.38
C PRO A 233 6.97 -22.93 5.45
N GLU A 234 7.91 -22.02 5.18
CA GLU A 234 7.64 -20.59 5.25
C GLU A 234 6.64 -20.18 4.17
N LYS A 235 6.80 -20.73 2.95
CA LYS A 235 5.88 -20.45 1.86
C LYS A 235 4.47 -20.94 2.19
N PHE A 236 4.31 -22.21 2.56
CA PHE A 236 2.99 -22.83 2.70
C PHE A 236 2.27 -22.37 3.98
N VAL A 237 2.97 -22.27 5.11
CA VAL A 237 2.35 -21.78 6.35
C VAL A 237 1.84 -20.35 6.18
N PHE A 238 2.66 -19.46 5.61
CA PHE A 238 2.26 -18.06 5.49
C PHE A 238 1.27 -17.80 4.35
N GLU A 239 1.18 -18.69 3.36
CA GLU A 239 0.11 -18.69 2.34
C GLU A 239 -1.25 -19.03 2.98
N ASP A 240 -1.33 -20.12 3.73
CA ASP A 240 -2.57 -20.51 4.42
C ASP A 240 -2.99 -19.48 5.49
N VAL A 241 -2.04 -18.90 6.22
CA VAL A 241 -2.31 -17.77 7.14
C VAL A 241 -2.85 -16.55 6.39
N ALA A 242 -2.34 -16.26 5.20
CA ALA A 242 -2.83 -15.14 4.39
C ALA A 242 -4.27 -15.39 3.91
N ILE A 243 -4.58 -16.61 3.45
CA ILE A 243 -5.93 -16.99 3.02
C ILE A 243 -6.90 -16.96 4.19
N ALA A 244 -6.54 -17.56 5.33
CA ALA A 244 -7.36 -17.55 6.54
C ALA A 244 -7.68 -16.11 6.99
N SER A 245 -6.66 -15.25 7.03
CA SER A 245 -6.83 -13.84 7.41
C SER A 245 -7.82 -13.13 6.48
N TYR A 246 -7.76 -13.39 5.17
CA TYR A 246 -8.69 -12.82 4.20
C TYR A 246 -10.13 -13.26 4.46
N LEU A 247 -10.35 -14.57 4.61
CA LEU A 247 -11.69 -15.14 4.86
C LEU A 247 -12.29 -14.64 6.17
N LEU A 248 -11.51 -14.57 7.24
CA LEU A 248 -11.98 -14.13 8.55
C LEU A 248 -12.38 -12.66 8.56
N VAL A 249 -11.62 -11.78 7.88
CA VAL A 249 -12.02 -10.37 7.71
C VAL A 249 -13.25 -10.27 6.85
N LEU A 250 -13.29 -10.95 5.70
CA LEU A 250 -14.45 -10.93 4.79
C LEU A 250 -15.74 -11.35 5.52
N TRP A 251 -15.69 -12.47 6.23
CA TRP A 251 -16.80 -12.96 7.03
C TRP A 251 -17.15 -12.05 8.21
N GLY A 252 -16.16 -11.38 8.79
CA GLY A 252 -16.36 -10.36 9.81
C GLY A 252 -17.16 -9.17 9.30
N GLU A 253 -16.80 -8.63 8.13
CA GLU A 253 -17.51 -7.53 7.49
C GLU A 253 -18.94 -7.94 7.11
N GLU A 254 -19.10 -9.12 6.50
CA GLU A 254 -20.43 -9.65 6.14
C GLU A 254 -21.35 -9.78 7.36
N ARG A 255 -20.80 -10.25 8.49
CA ARG A 255 -21.55 -10.35 9.75
C ARG A 255 -21.98 -8.99 10.28
N ALA A 256 -21.08 -8.00 10.22
CA ALA A 256 -21.38 -6.63 10.64
C ALA A 256 -22.46 -5.99 9.77
N GLU A 257 -22.37 -6.14 8.45
CA GLU A 257 -23.39 -5.64 7.50
C GLU A 257 -24.77 -6.27 7.73
N LYS A 258 -24.82 -7.57 8.02
CA LYS A 258 -26.07 -8.31 8.25
C LYS A 258 -26.58 -8.24 9.69
N GLY A 259 -25.85 -7.60 10.61
CA GLY A 259 -26.20 -7.53 12.02
C GLY A 259 -26.26 -8.89 12.72
N THR A 260 -25.45 -9.86 12.29
CA THR A 260 -25.43 -11.23 12.84
C THR A 260 -24.12 -11.53 13.57
N THR A 261 -24.17 -12.42 14.54
CA THR A 261 -22.98 -12.90 15.29
C THR A 261 -22.61 -14.33 14.92
N THR A 262 -23.45 -15.03 14.16
CA THR A 262 -23.23 -16.43 13.78
C THR A 262 -22.06 -16.54 12.81
N LYS A 263 -21.06 -17.36 13.15
CA LYS A 263 -19.90 -17.62 12.30
C LYS A 263 -20.28 -18.50 11.10
N GLN A 264 -19.75 -18.13 9.94
CA GLN A 264 -19.91 -18.85 8.68
C GLN A 264 -19.32 -20.26 8.80
N SER A 265 -20.02 -21.24 8.24
CA SER A 265 -19.51 -22.59 8.08
C SER A 265 -18.81 -22.77 6.73
N PHE A 266 -17.89 -23.73 6.64
CA PHE A 266 -17.12 -23.96 5.43
C PHE A 266 -16.83 -25.45 5.16
N VAL A 267 -16.56 -25.77 3.90
CA VAL A 267 -15.97 -27.03 3.46
C VAL A 267 -14.83 -26.71 2.50
N ASP A 268 -13.63 -27.20 2.81
CA ASP A 268 -12.43 -27.04 2.00
C ASP A 268 -12.16 -28.32 1.21
N LEU A 269 -12.35 -28.27 -0.11
CA LEU A 269 -12.23 -29.42 -1.01
C LEU A 269 -10.84 -29.45 -1.65
N GLY A 270 -10.11 -30.54 -1.47
CA GLY A 270 -8.70 -30.62 -1.82
C GLY A 270 -7.82 -29.85 -0.83
N CYS A 271 -8.14 -29.95 0.47
CA CYS A 271 -7.50 -29.15 1.52
C CYS A 271 -5.99 -29.44 1.72
N GLY A 272 -5.46 -30.49 1.07
CA GLY A 272 -4.04 -30.78 1.03
C GLY A 272 -3.43 -30.95 2.42
N ASN A 273 -2.59 -30.00 2.82
CA ASN A 273 -1.92 -30.03 4.12
C ASN A 273 -2.91 -29.81 5.29
N GLY A 274 -4.09 -29.23 5.06
CA GLY A 274 -5.15 -29.05 6.07
C GLY A 274 -4.94 -27.89 7.05
N LEU A 275 -3.88 -27.09 6.90
CA LEU A 275 -3.58 -25.96 7.78
C LEU A 275 -4.64 -24.87 7.71
N LEU A 276 -5.16 -24.54 6.53
CA LEU A 276 -6.25 -23.57 6.41
C LEU A 276 -7.46 -23.98 7.26
N VAL A 277 -7.86 -25.25 7.18
CA VAL A 277 -8.95 -25.83 7.98
C VAL A 277 -8.64 -25.74 9.47
N HIS A 278 -7.42 -26.12 9.87
CA HIS A 278 -6.94 -26.03 11.24
C HIS A 278 -7.06 -24.60 11.79
N ILE A 279 -6.59 -23.60 11.04
CA ILE A 279 -6.66 -22.19 11.42
C ILE A 279 -8.13 -21.78 11.57
N LEU A 280 -8.97 -22.00 10.55
CA LEU A 280 -10.37 -21.56 10.59
C LEU A 280 -11.18 -22.21 11.73
N ASN A 281 -10.97 -23.51 11.99
CA ASN A 281 -11.59 -24.18 13.13
C ASN A 281 -11.12 -23.61 14.47
N ASN A 282 -9.82 -23.33 14.64
CA ASN A 282 -9.29 -22.70 15.85
C ASN A 282 -9.77 -21.26 16.04
N GLU A 283 -10.03 -20.53 14.95
CA GLU A 283 -10.70 -19.22 15.00
C GLU A 283 -12.23 -19.34 15.20
N GLY A 284 -12.73 -20.56 15.42
CA GLY A 284 -14.10 -20.88 15.84
C GLY A 284 -15.10 -20.99 14.69
N HIS A 285 -14.65 -21.09 13.45
CA HIS A 285 -15.52 -21.34 12.30
C HIS A 285 -15.82 -22.84 12.17
N PRO A 286 -17.09 -23.25 12.20
CA PRO A 286 -17.45 -24.66 12.04
C PRO A 286 -17.21 -25.09 10.59
N GLY A 287 -16.46 -26.16 10.38
CA GLY A 287 -16.19 -26.61 9.02
C GLY A 287 -15.21 -27.77 9.00
N LYS A 288 -14.95 -28.28 7.81
CA LYS A 288 -14.05 -29.42 7.60
C LYS A 288 -13.32 -29.37 6.27
N GLY A 289 -12.17 -30.01 6.22
CA GLY A 289 -11.43 -30.26 5.00
C GLY A 289 -11.62 -31.68 4.50
N MET A 290 -11.68 -31.83 3.17
CA MET A 290 -11.70 -33.12 2.50
C MET A 290 -10.58 -33.19 1.49
N ASP A 291 -9.81 -34.28 1.53
CA ASP A 291 -8.80 -34.58 0.52
C ASP A 291 -8.88 -36.06 0.13
N ILE A 292 -8.39 -36.41 -1.06
CA ILE A 292 -8.29 -37.80 -1.50
C ILE A 292 -7.18 -38.56 -0.77
N ARG A 293 -6.25 -37.84 -0.12
CA ARG A 293 -5.12 -38.43 0.60
C ARG A 293 -4.79 -37.67 1.88
N LYS A 294 -4.68 -38.40 2.99
CA LYS A 294 -4.15 -37.86 4.26
C LYS A 294 -2.67 -37.47 4.12
N ARG A 295 -2.30 -36.29 4.65
CA ARG A 295 -0.92 -35.81 4.78
C ARG A 295 -0.38 -36.09 6.18
N ASN A 296 0.95 -36.11 6.33
CA ASN A 296 1.59 -36.45 7.60
C ASN A 296 1.31 -35.38 8.65
N ILE A 297 1.26 -34.11 8.24
CA ILE A 297 0.96 -32.99 9.12
C ILE A 297 -0.42 -33.08 9.79
N TRP A 298 -1.37 -33.84 9.23
CA TRP A 298 -2.69 -33.99 9.83
C TRP A 298 -2.62 -34.61 11.24
N ASP A 299 -1.63 -35.47 11.49
CA ASP A 299 -1.42 -36.11 12.80
C ASP A 299 -0.96 -35.13 13.89
N MET A 300 -0.51 -33.94 13.49
CA MET A 300 -0.08 -32.89 14.42
C MET A 300 -1.22 -31.99 14.87
N TYR A 301 -2.37 -32.02 14.18
CA TYR A 301 -3.50 -31.17 14.53
C TYR A 301 -4.34 -31.79 15.64
N GLY A 302 -4.81 -30.93 16.55
CA GLY A 302 -5.66 -31.34 17.67
C GLY A 302 -7.08 -31.75 17.24
N PRO A 303 -7.88 -32.33 18.15
CA PRO A 303 -9.21 -32.86 17.85
C PRO A 303 -10.22 -31.80 17.38
N GLY A 304 -9.92 -30.51 17.55
CA GLY A 304 -10.74 -29.42 17.01
C GLY A 304 -10.63 -29.24 15.50
N THR A 305 -9.71 -29.94 14.84
CA THR A 305 -9.48 -29.85 13.38
C THR A 305 -10.15 -31.02 12.67
N HIS A 306 -11.12 -30.71 11.82
CA HIS A 306 -11.94 -31.74 11.17
C HIS A 306 -11.44 -31.98 9.74
N LEU A 307 -10.67 -33.05 9.56
CA LEU A 307 -10.10 -33.45 8.27
C LEU A 307 -10.54 -34.87 7.92
N GLU A 308 -11.05 -35.06 6.71
CA GLU A 308 -11.57 -36.34 6.22
C GLU A 308 -10.82 -36.76 4.94
N VAL A 309 -10.49 -38.05 4.83
CA VAL A 309 -10.12 -38.65 3.55
C VAL A 309 -11.39 -39.10 2.86
N ARG A 310 -11.66 -38.59 1.65
CA ARG A 310 -12.78 -39.03 0.82
C ARG A 310 -12.33 -39.27 -0.62
N CYS A 311 -12.54 -40.49 -1.09
CA CYS A 311 -12.53 -40.83 -2.51
C CYS A 311 -13.98 -41.05 -2.95
N ASN A 312 -14.31 -40.61 -4.17
CA ASN A 312 -15.59 -40.97 -4.81
C ASN A 312 -15.75 -42.49 -4.94
#